data_AF-A0A924RC45-F1
#
_entry.id   AF-A0A924RC45-F1
#
_cell.length_a   1.000
_cell.length_b   1.000
_cell.length_c   1.000
_cell.angle_alpha   90.00
_cell.angle_beta   90.00
_cell.angle_gamma   90.00
#
_symmetry.space_group_name_H-M   'P 1'
#
loop_
_entity.id
_entity.type
_entity.pdbx_description
1 polymer ?
#
loop_
_entity_poly.entity_id
_entity_poly.type
_entity_poly.pdbx_seq_one_letter_code
_entity_poly.pdbx_strand_id
1 'polypeptide(L)' 'MPKPYPKEFCDDVVAVARKGEALLKQIAKDFGISEGCLSNWMKKADIEDGARPGPTIAESAELRGAKKR' A
#
# COMPACT_ATOMS: atom_id res chain seq x y z
N MET A 1 20.76 16.48 -2.24
CA MET A 1 19.41 15.97 -2.57
C MET A 1 19.26 14.62 -1.91
N PRO A 2 18.23 14.37 -1.07
CA PRO A 2 17.99 13.04 -0.53
C PRO A 2 17.82 12.09 -1.72
N LYS A 3 18.50 10.94 -1.66
CA LYS A 3 18.38 9.92 -2.71
C LYS A 3 16.93 9.43 -2.71
N PRO A 4 16.19 9.57 -3.82
CA PRO A 4 14.83 9.04 -3.88
C PRO A 4 14.88 7.52 -3.68
N TYR A 5 13.86 6.97 -3.04
CA TYR A 5 13.70 5.53 -2.95
C TYR A 5 13.64 4.94 -4.37
N PRO A 6 14.29 3.78 -4.62
CA PRO A 6 14.23 3.12 -5.91
C PRO A 6 12.77 2.73 -6.24
N LYS A 7 12.38 2.79 -7.51
CA LYS A 7 11.00 2.50 -7.94
C LYS A 7 10.57 1.09 -7.51
N GLU A 8 11.47 0.12 -7.62
CA GLU A 8 11.24 -1.29 -7.23
C GLU A 8 10.84 -1.42 -5.75
N PHE A 9 11.44 -0.63 -4.86
CA PHE A 9 11.09 -0.64 -3.44
C PHE A 9 9.69 -0.05 -3.21
N CYS A 10 9.39 1.07 -3.86
CA CYS A 10 8.07 1.69 -3.78
C CYS A 10 6.98 0.73 -4.30
N ASP A 11 7.26 0.00 -5.38
CA ASP A 11 6.35 -0.95 -6.01
C ASP A 11 6.09 -2.17 -5.11
N ASP A 12 7.13 -2.74 -4.51
CA ASP A 12 7.01 -3.87 -3.58
C ASP A 12 6.16 -3.50 -2.35
N VAL A 13 6.41 -2.32 -1.75
CA VAL A 13 5.64 -1.85 -0.60
C VAL A 13 4.18 -1.57 -0.99
N VAL A 14 3.94 -1.00 -2.17
CA VAL A 14 2.58 -0.77 -2.71
C VAL A 14 1.87 -2.09 -3.00
N ALA A 15 2.56 -3.10 -3.52
CA ALA A 15 2.00 -4.42 -3.76
C ALA A 15 1.58 -5.10 -2.45
N VAL A 16 2.43 -5.02 -1.41
CA VAL A 16 2.10 -5.51 -0.06
C VAL A 16 0.91 -4.74 0.54
N ALA A 17 0.87 -3.42 0.36
CA ALA A 17 -0.25 -2.59 0.80
C ALA A 17 -1.55 -2.91 0.06
N ARG A 18 -1.51 -3.20 -1.25
CA ARG A 18 -2.67 -3.60 -2.06
C ARG A 18 -3.19 -5.01 -1.71
N LYS A 19 -2.32 -5.92 -1.29
CA LYS A 19 -2.74 -7.27 -0.83
C LYS A 19 -3.64 -7.22 0.41
N GLY A 20 -3.62 -6.12 1.17
CA GLY A 20 -4.53 -5.91 2.31
C GLY A 20 -4.26 -6.80 3.53
N GLU A 21 -3.10 -7.48 3.58
CA GLU A 21 -2.75 -8.38 4.69
C GLU A 21 -2.46 -7.62 6.00
N ALA A 22 -2.19 -6.32 5.92
CA ALA A 22 -1.91 -5.47 7.08
C ALA A 22 -2.39 -4.03 6.88
N LEU A 23 -2.57 -3.32 8.01
CA LEU A 23 -2.86 -1.89 8.01
C LEU A 23 -1.68 -1.11 7.41
N LEU A 24 -1.94 -0.08 6.61
CA LEU A 24 -0.92 0.81 6.03
C LEU A 24 0.08 1.33 7.07
N LYS A 25 -0.38 1.58 8.30
CA LYS A 25 0.46 1.96 9.44
C LYS A 25 1.48 0.91 9.85
N GLN A 26 1.09 -0.37 9.84
CA GLN A 26 1.98 -1.47 10.18
C GLN A 26 2.99 -1.71 9.06
N ILE A 27 2.53 -1.69 7.80
CA ILE A 27 3.39 -1.82 6.62
C ILE A 27 4.40 -0.67 6.61
N ALA A 28 3.96 0.58 6.75
CA ALA A 28 4.88 1.71 6.81
C ALA A 28 5.94 1.56 7.92
N LYS A 29 5.54 1.08 9.10
CA LYS A 29 6.45 0.84 10.22
C LYS A 29 7.44 -0.29 9.96
N ASP A 30 7.00 -1.39 9.35
CA ASP A 30 7.82 -2.56 9.03
C ASP A 30 8.90 -2.22 8.00
N PHE A 31 8.52 -1.47 6.95
CA PHE A 31 9.42 -0.99 5.90
C PHE A 31 10.22 0.26 6.30
N GLY A 32 10.01 0.81 7.52
CA GLY A 32 10.72 1.98 8.02
C GLY A 32 10.38 3.30 7.32
N ILE A 33 9.23 3.38 6.67
CA ILE A 33 8.75 4.58 5.96
C ILE A 33 7.62 5.27 6.73
N SER A 34 7.29 6.50 6.31
CA SER A 34 6.13 7.22 6.85
C SER A 34 4.84 6.83 6.12
N GLU A 35 3.72 6.74 6.86
CA GLU A 35 2.38 6.48 6.27
C GLU A 35 2.02 7.44 5.15
N GLY A 36 2.39 8.72 5.26
CA GLY A 36 2.18 9.72 4.20
C GLY A 36 2.97 9.41 2.92
N CYS A 37 4.16 8.80 3.04
CA CYS A 37 4.96 8.38 1.89
C CYS A 37 4.29 7.21 1.16
N LEU A 38 3.85 6.20 1.92
CA LEU A 38 3.10 5.06 1.40
C LEU A 38 1.79 5.51 0.74
N SER A 39 1.05 6.42 1.37
CA SER A 39 -0.19 6.97 0.82
C SER A 39 0.02 7.68 -0.52
N ASN A 40 1.13 8.40 -0.66
CA ASN A 40 1.49 9.07 -1.90
C ASN A 40 1.92 8.07 -3.00
N TRP A 41 2.60 6.99 -2.64
CA TRP A 41 2.94 5.91 -3.57
C TRP A 41 1.71 5.13 -4.03
N MET A 42 0.78 4.83 -3.13
CA MET A 42 -0.51 4.21 -3.49
C MET A 42 -1.29 5.07 -4.49
N LYS A 43 -1.35 6.39 -4.30
CA LYS A 43 -1.98 7.31 -5.27
C LYS A 43 -1.26 7.34 -6.61
N LYS A 44 0.08 7.33 -6.61
CA LYS A 44 0.86 7.27 -7.86
C LYS A 44 0.65 5.96 -8.60
N ALA A 45 0.63 4.85 -7.88
CA ALA A 45 0.36 3.53 -8.44
C ALA A 45 -1.06 3.44 -8.99
N ASP A 46 -2.07 4.00 -8.32
CA ASP A 46 -3.44 4.11 -8.82
C ASP A 46 -3.55 4.87 -10.15
N ILE A 47 -2.76 5.95 -10.30
CA ILE A 47 -2.68 6.72 -11.55
C ILE A 47 -1.96 5.94 -12.67
N GLU A 48 -0.83 5.29 -12.34
CA GLU A 48 -0.05 4.47 -13.30
C GLU A 48 -0.84 3.22 -13.75
N ASP A 49 -1.62 2.65 -12.84
CA ASP A 49 -2.56 1.54 -13.04
C ASP A 49 -3.88 1.98 -13.72
N GLY A 50 -4.01 3.28 -14.06
CA GLY A 50 -5.14 3.93 -14.73
C GLY A 50 -5.50 3.43 -16.15
N ALA A 51 -5.17 2.18 -16.47
CA ALA A 51 -5.57 1.43 -17.66
C ALA A 51 -6.61 0.33 -17.35
N ARG A 52 -7.68 0.65 -16.61
CA ARG A 52 -8.95 -0.12 -16.38
C ARG A 52 -8.86 -1.46 -15.60
N PRO A 53 -9.96 -1.95 -14.96
CA PRO A 53 -10.72 -1.40 -13.84
C PRO A 53 -10.87 -2.38 -12.63
N GLY A 54 -10.48 -1.94 -11.42
CA GLY A 54 -11.07 -2.29 -10.09
C GLY A 54 -10.64 -3.60 -9.39
N PRO A 55 -10.86 -3.77 -8.05
CA PRO A 55 -11.08 -2.80 -6.97
C PRO A 55 -10.06 -3.02 -5.80
N THR A 56 -9.08 -2.14 -5.58
CA THR A 56 -8.07 -2.34 -4.51
C THR A 56 -8.04 -1.21 -3.48
N ILE A 57 -9.21 -0.79 -3.00
CA ILE A 57 -9.30 0.08 -1.80
C ILE A 57 -10.40 -0.40 -0.82
N ALA A 58 -11.40 -1.19 -1.25
CA ALA A 58 -12.56 -1.53 -0.42
C ALA A 58 -12.53 -2.95 0.21
N GLU A 59 -11.80 -3.92 -0.34
CA GLU A 59 -11.85 -5.31 0.18
C GLU A 59 -10.96 -5.55 1.42
N SER A 60 -9.98 -4.68 1.68
CA SER A 60 -9.05 -4.83 2.81
C SER A 60 -9.67 -4.42 4.16
N ALA A 61 -10.86 -3.83 4.16
CA ALA A 61 -11.61 -3.54 5.39
C ALA A 61 -12.49 -4.73 5.86
N GLU A 62 -12.71 -5.74 5.01
CA GLU A 62 -13.58 -6.88 5.33
C GLU A 62 -12.87 -8.06 6.02
N LEU A 63 -11.53 -8.11 6.01
CA LEU A 63 -10.77 -9.11 6.79
C LEU A 63 -10.65 -8.77 8.29
N ARG A 64 -11.55 -7.94 8.81
CA ARG A 64 -11.77 -7.75 10.25
C ARG A 64 -12.86 -8.66 10.84
N GLY A 65 -13.24 -9.73 10.13
CA GLY A 65 -14.17 -10.76 10.63
C GLY A 65 -13.53 -12.08 11.11
N ALA A 66 -12.34 -12.46 10.64
CA ALA A 66 -11.84 -13.83 10.82
C ALA A 66 -10.92 -14.06 12.05
N LYS A 67 -10.85 -13.11 12.98
CA LYS A 67 -10.09 -13.27 14.23
C LYS A 67 -10.82 -12.69 15.44
N LYS A 68 -12.12 -12.93 15.54
CA LYS A 68 -12.80 -12.89 16.84
C LYS A 68 -13.58 -14.20 16.96
N ARG A 69 -13.06 -15.07 17.83
CA ARG A 69 -13.82 -16.19 18.39
C ARG A 69 -15.09 -15.65 19.05
#